data_AF-I1E0T2-F1
#
_entry.id   AF-I1E0T2-F1
#
_cell.length_a   1.000
_cell.length_b   1.000
_cell.length_c   1.000
_cell.angle_alpha   90.00
_cell.angle_beta   90.00
_cell.angle_gamma   90.00
#
_symmetry.space_group_name_H-M   'P 1'
#
loop_
_entity.id
_entity.type
_entity.pdbx_description
1 polymer ?
#
loop_
_entity_poly.entity_id
_entity_poly.type
_entity_poly.pdbx_seq_one_letter_code
_entity_poly.pdbx_strand_id
1 'polypeptide(L)'
;MKPIEKAKAQKLVLRLQSGDFDENDVDNIFMRLRAYSHGNRIFREVADFVARNDERNQGVAAESLEAFYLSFRYFLEYVSPKISLDIGKPFPLYVKKLMKYQIDKCKESDLKEKFNVTKQRLKSRIDTIFSEDKKNNKAFMKKPKISEDTLNALQHILSFIGSHPAFDQDQVISALLAVIRANKLDVNDDELLKYSDRIAACVVLLLHEATFEYGAHKQGYCKVSCENTSISYNQKFVDQDGNPVEHKESFGNLQVLGHVVLEKDGKDLTVCYPLMTTNLSTEDWCDEGMFVIKPITEDHPNYLHRKIVFDQQLCFTEGGKIGGYHA
;
A
#
# COMPACT_ATOMS: atom_id res chain seq x y z
N MET A 1 21.91 19.55 9.69
CA MET A 1 22.57 18.30 10.11
C MET A 1 23.95 18.62 10.67
N LYS A 2 24.35 17.99 11.78
CA LYS A 2 25.70 18.21 12.35
C LYS A 2 26.78 17.64 11.41
N PRO A 3 27.99 18.19 11.35
CA PRO A 3 29.04 17.73 10.42
C PRO A 3 29.34 16.22 10.53
N ILE A 4 29.40 15.68 11.75
CA ILE A 4 29.65 14.25 11.99
C ILE A 4 28.49 13.35 11.51
N GLU A 5 27.24 13.80 11.67
CA GLU A 5 26.07 13.08 11.16
C GLU A 5 26.06 13.08 9.63
N LYS A 6 26.44 14.22 9.03
CA LYS A 6 26.57 14.36 7.58
C LYS A 6 27.63 13.41 7.01
N ALA A 7 28.81 13.35 7.63
CA ALA A 7 29.86 12.43 7.22
C ALA A 7 29.44 10.96 7.33
N LYS A 8 28.71 10.59 8.39
CA LYS A 8 28.17 9.22 8.55
C LYS A 8 27.11 8.90 7.49
N ALA A 9 26.19 9.83 7.21
CA ALA A 9 25.20 9.65 6.15
C ALA A 9 25.87 9.54 4.77
N GLN A 10 26.89 10.37 4.49
CA GLN A 10 27.65 10.29 3.24
C GLN A 10 28.30 8.92 3.02
N LYS A 11 28.86 8.30 4.07
CA LYS A 11 29.43 6.95 3.98
C LYS A 11 28.39 5.91 3.58
N LEU A 12 27.17 5.99 4.13
CA LEU A 12 26.09 5.08 3.76
C LEU A 12 25.65 5.29 2.31
N VAL A 13 25.53 6.54 1.86
CA VAL A 13 25.22 6.84 0.46
C VAL A 13 26.26 6.21 -0.47
N LEU A 14 27.55 6.33 -0.16
CA LEU A 14 28.62 5.70 -0.94
C LEU A 14 28.53 4.17 -0.98
N ARG A 15 28.16 3.53 0.14
CA ARG A 15 27.95 2.06 0.20
C ARG A 15 26.75 1.62 -0.64
N LEU A 16 25.64 2.36 -0.58
CA LEU A 16 24.46 2.08 -1.40
C LEU A 16 24.79 2.18 -2.90
N GLN A 17 25.58 3.18 -3.29
CA GLN A 17 26.03 3.37 -4.67
C GLN A 17 27.04 2.33 -5.15
N SER A 18 27.85 1.77 -4.25
CA SER A 18 28.83 0.74 -4.61
C SER A 18 28.25 -0.68 -4.62
N GLY A 19 27.01 -0.85 -4.16
CA GLY A 19 26.38 -2.16 -3.95
C GLY A 19 26.88 -2.92 -2.72
N ASP A 20 27.85 -2.38 -1.98
CA ASP A 20 28.47 -3.00 -0.81
C ASP A 20 27.72 -2.59 0.47
N PHE A 21 26.46 -2.99 0.51
CA PHE A 21 25.54 -2.71 1.61
C PHE A 21 24.72 -3.93 1.99
N ASP A 22 24.17 -3.91 3.19
CA ASP A 22 23.20 -4.88 3.71
C ASP A 22 21.89 -4.17 4.12
N GLU A 23 20.96 -4.92 4.69
CA GLU A 23 19.67 -4.41 5.17
C GLU A 23 19.88 -3.33 6.24
N ASN A 24 20.87 -3.52 7.12
CA ASN A 24 21.19 -2.57 8.19
C ASN A 24 21.65 -1.22 7.62
N ASP A 25 22.39 -1.21 6.51
CA ASP A 25 22.79 0.03 5.85
C ASP A 25 21.59 0.80 5.30
N VAL A 26 20.60 0.10 4.73
CA VAL A 26 19.33 0.69 4.27
C VAL A 26 18.56 1.28 5.44
N ASP A 27 18.40 0.51 6.52
CA ASP A 27 17.76 0.97 7.76
C ASP A 27 18.47 2.22 8.32
N ASN A 28 19.80 2.18 8.38
CA ASN A 28 20.61 3.26 8.90
C ASN A 28 20.49 4.55 8.07
N ILE A 29 20.38 4.48 6.74
CA ILE A 29 20.23 5.70 5.93
C ILE A 29 18.87 6.35 6.20
N PHE A 30 17.81 5.54 6.26
CA PHE A 30 16.46 6.01 6.55
C PHE A 30 16.39 6.63 7.96
N MET A 31 16.96 5.96 8.96
CA MET A 31 17.00 6.45 10.34
C MET A 31 17.78 7.75 10.49
N ARG A 32 18.95 7.86 9.84
CA ARG A 32 19.79 9.06 9.94
C ARG A 32 19.16 10.28 9.28
N LEU A 33 18.54 10.09 8.12
CA LEU A 33 17.92 11.18 7.38
C LEU A 33 16.48 11.45 7.81
N ARG A 34 15.90 10.62 8.71
CA ARG A 34 14.53 10.75 9.21
C ARG A 34 14.15 12.16 9.67
N ALA A 35 14.96 12.77 10.54
CA ALA A 35 14.73 14.12 11.07
C ALA A 35 15.00 15.22 10.03
N TYR A 36 15.61 14.85 8.90
CA TYR A 36 16.00 15.71 7.80
C TYR A 36 15.29 15.32 6.51
N SER A 37 14.03 14.86 6.61
CA SER A 37 13.24 14.41 5.45
C SER A 37 12.74 15.54 4.55
N HIS A 38 12.87 16.81 4.98
CA HIS A 38 12.44 18.00 4.24
C HIS A 38 10.98 17.94 3.77
N GLY A 39 10.10 17.37 4.59
CA GLY A 39 8.68 17.24 4.27
C GLY A 39 8.33 16.10 3.29
N ASN A 40 9.31 15.30 2.85
CA ASN A 40 9.04 14.14 2.02
C ASN A 40 8.30 13.06 2.83
N ARG A 41 7.02 12.85 2.52
CA ARG A 41 6.13 11.95 3.25
C ARG A 41 6.45 10.47 3.04
N ILE A 42 6.81 10.07 1.83
CA ILE A 42 7.15 8.66 1.51
C ILE A 42 8.47 8.28 2.18
N PHE A 43 9.49 9.14 2.07
CA PHE A 43 10.73 8.92 2.80
C PHE A 43 10.48 8.80 4.30
N ARG A 44 9.64 9.71 4.83
CA ARG A 44 9.33 9.72 6.26
C ARG A 44 8.58 8.48 6.70
N GLU A 45 7.69 7.95 5.87
CA GLU A 45 6.96 6.70 6.12
C GLU A 45 7.93 5.53 6.34
N VAL A 46 8.83 5.30 5.39
CA VAL A 46 9.82 4.23 5.46
C VAL A 46 10.75 4.43 6.66
N ALA A 47 11.25 5.66 6.86
CA ALA A 47 12.10 5.98 8.00
C ALA A 47 11.39 5.84 9.35
N ASP A 48 10.08 6.08 9.41
CA ASP A 48 9.29 5.82 10.59
C ASP A 48 9.19 4.31 10.83
N PHE A 49 9.07 3.46 9.79
CA PHE A 49 9.03 1.98 9.96
C PHE A 49 10.31 1.44 10.60
N VAL A 50 11.47 1.91 10.16
CA VAL A 50 12.74 1.52 10.77
C VAL A 50 12.83 1.97 12.23
N ALA A 51 12.25 3.12 12.57
CA ALA A 51 12.36 3.70 13.92
C ALA A 51 11.49 3.02 14.98
N ARG A 52 10.32 2.52 14.57
CA ARG A 52 9.28 1.94 15.44
C ARG A 52 8.47 0.93 14.61
N ASN A 53 8.67 -0.36 14.85
CA ASN A 53 8.02 -1.43 14.09
C ASN A 53 6.63 -1.81 14.65
N ASP A 54 6.35 -1.40 15.89
CA ASP A 54 5.48 -2.12 16.81
C ASP A 54 4.00 -1.74 16.70
N GLU A 55 3.66 -0.45 16.60
CA GLU A 55 2.27 0.00 16.39
C GLU A 55 2.21 1.31 15.58
N ARG A 56 1.39 1.33 14.52
CA ARG A 56 1.30 2.46 13.58
C ARG A 56 -0.07 3.13 13.63
N ASN A 57 -0.13 4.40 13.97
CA ASN A 57 -1.38 5.16 14.02
C ASN A 57 -1.41 6.42 13.14
N GLN A 58 -0.35 6.63 12.36
CA GLN A 58 -0.20 7.78 11.47
C GLN A 58 0.72 7.41 10.30
N GLY A 59 0.70 8.24 9.26
CA GLY A 59 1.52 8.05 8.07
C GLY A 59 0.71 7.65 6.84
N VAL A 60 1.40 7.57 5.71
CA VAL A 60 0.81 7.31 4.39
C VAL A 60 0.18 5.92 4.34
N ALA A 61 0.83 4.92 4.94
CA ALA A 61 0.29 3.57 5.01
C ALA A 61 -0.97 3.49 5.90
N ALA A 62 -0.92 4.10 7.09
CA ALA A 62 -2.06 4.13 8.02
C ALA A 62 -3.27 4.88 7.43
N GLU A 63 -3.04 6.03 6.78
CA GLU A 63 -4.09 6.79 6.08
C GLU A 63 -4.71 5.97 4.93
N SER A 64 -3.89 5.22 4.19
CA SER A 64 -4.35 4.36 3.09
C SER A 64 -5.21 3.19 3.61
N LEU A 65 -4.74 2.48 4.65
CA LEU A 65 -5.48 1.38 5.28
C LEU A 65 -6.79 1.86 5.88
N GLU A 66 -6.79 2.99 6.59
CA GLU A 66 -8.01 3.57 7.12
C GLU A 66 -8.98 3.94 6.00
N ALA A 67 -8.50 4.58 4.93
CA ALA A 67 -9.34 4.92 3.79
C ALA A 67 -9.98 3.67 3.16
N PHE A 68 -9.22 2.58 3.02
CA PHE A 68 -9.71 1.31 2.50
C PHE A 68 -10.74 0.66 3.44
N TYR A 69 -10.46 0.64 4.75
CA TYR A 69 -11.40 0.17 5.78
C TYR A 69 -12.71 0.95 5.74
N LEU A 70 -12.67 2.29 5.71
CA LEU A 70 -13.87 3.12 5.66
C LEU A 70 -14.68 2.91 4.37
N SER A 71 -14.01 2.68 3.23
CA SER A 71 -14.69 2.35 1.96
C SER A 71 -15.47 1.03 2.08
N PHE A 72 -14.86 -0.02 2.64
CA PHE A 72 -15.54 -1.30 2.84
C PHE A 72 -16.63 -1.24 3.91
N ARG A 73 -16.40 -0.48 4.99
CA ARG A 73 -17.41 -0.24 6.01
C ARG A 73 -18.65 0.42 5.40
N TYR A 74 -18.45 1.47 4.60
CA TYR A 74 -19.55 2.13 3.88
C TYR A 74 -20.25 1.18 2.90
N PHE A 75 -19.47 0.34 2.19
CA PHE A 75 -20.05 -0.65 1.30
C PHE A 75 -20.96 -1.64 2.05
N LEU A 76 -20.52 -2.15 3.20
CA LEU A 76 -21.31 -3.08 4.01
C LEU A 76 -22.53 -2.41 4.66
N GLU A 77 -22.40 -1.18 5.15
CA GLU A 77 -23.49 -0.46 5.84
C GLU A 77 -24.54 0.12 4.87
N TYR A 78 -24.14 0.54 3.67
CA TYR A 78 -25.01 1.29 2.76
C TYR A 78 -25.19 0.61 1.39
N VAL A 79 -24.10 0.26 0.71
CA VAL A 79 -24.16 -0.17 -0.70
C VAL A 79 -24.72 -1.59 -0.84
N SER A 80 -24.14 -2.56 -0.15
CA SER A 80 -24.57 -3.97 -0.17
C SER A 80 -26.03 -4.15 0.27
N PRO A 81 -26.53 -3.51 1.34
CA PRO A 81 -27.94 -3.61 1.73
C PRO A 81 -28.86 -2.65 0.95
N LYS A 82 -28.33 -1.86 0.01
CA LYS A 82 -29.07 -0.85 -0.79
C LYS A 82 -29.76 0.21 0.07
N ILE A 83 -29.11 0.61 1.17
CA ILE A 83 -29.58 1.67 2.06
C ILE A 83 -29.04 3.02 1.54
N SER A 84 -29.94 3.97 1.30
CA SER A 84 -29.55 5.31 0.87
C SER A 84 -29.08 6.16 2.05
N LEU A 85 -27.95 6.84 1.88
CA LEU A 85 -27.46 7.84 2.84
C LEU A 85 -28.28 9.13 2.72
N ASP A 86 -29.02 9.48 3.78
CA ASP A 86 -29.72 10.76 3.89
C ASP A 86 -28.82 11.81 4.55
N ILE A 87 -28.11 12.59 3.73
CA ILE A 87 -27.20 13.65 4.21
C ILE A 87 -27.94 14.84 4.84
N GLY A 88 -29.27 14.94 4.66
CA GLY A 88 -30.10 15.97 5.29
C GLY A 88 -30.33 15.73 6.78
N LYS A 89 -30.07 14.52 7.26
CA LYS A 89 -30.11 14.13 8.68
C LYS A 89 -28.70 13.93 9.24
N PRO A 90 -28.52 13.90 10.58
CA PRO A 90 -27.25 13.52 11.17
C PRO A 90 -26.81 12.13 10.71
N PHE A 91 -25.62 12.02 10.13
CA PHE A 91 -25.04 10.79 9.59
C PHE A 91 -23.70 10.47 10.29
N PRO A 92 -23.16 9.24 10.19
CA PRO A 92 -21.91 8.89 10.87
C PRO A 92 -20.74 9.77 10.44
N LEU A 93 -19.96 10.26 11.39
CA LEU A 93 -18.83 11.17 11.14
C LEU A 93 -17.79 10.57 10.19
N TYR A 94 -17.60 9.24 10.26
CA TYR A 94 -16.66 8.54 9.39
C TYR A 94 -17.00 8.71 7.90
N VAL A 95 -18.27 8.87 7.54
CA VAL A 95 -18.70 9.03 6.14
C VAL A 95 -18.17 10.36 5.57
N LYS A 96 -18.17 11.43 6.39
CA LYS A 96 -17.54 12.71 6.01
C LYS A 96 -16.03 12.53 5.78
N LYS A 97 -15.36 11.76 6.63
CA LYS A 97 -13.94 11.43 6.50
C LYS A 97 -13.67 10.63 5.22
N LEU A 98 -14.49 9.61 4.96
CA LEU A 98 -14.45 8.78 3.75
C LEU A 98 -14.58 9.62 2.48
N MET A 99 -15.53 10.58 2.42
CA MET A 99 -15.67 11.47 1.27
C MET A 99 -14.34 12.18 0.94
N LYS A 100 -13.61 12.65 1.96
CA LYS A 100 -12.32 13.33 1.75
C LYS A 100 -11.24 12.37 1.23
N TYR A 101 -11.21 11.14 1.73
CA TYR A 101 -10.28 10.12 1.24
C TYR A 101 -10.60 9.68 -0.20
N GLN A 102 -11.87 9.52 -0.56
CA GLN A 102 -12.25 9.12 -1.91
C GLN A 102 -11.89 10.18 -2.96
N ILE A 103 -11.97 11.47 -2.59
CA ILE A 103 -11.50 12.57 -3.47
C ILE A 103 -10.02 12.42 -3.82
N ASP A 104 -9.19 11.99 -2.87
CA ASP A 104 -7.76 11.78 -3.12
C ASP A 104 -7.50 10.64 -4.11
N LYS A 105 -8.37 9.62 -4.11
CA LYS A 105 -8.31 8.47 -5.00
C LYS A 105 -8.80 8.78 -6.43
N CYS A 106 -9.59 9.83 -6.64
CA CYS A 106 -9.98 10.24 -7.99
C CYS A 106 -8.79 10.80 -8.78
N LYS A 107 -8.81 10.75 -10.11
CA LYS A 107 -7.91 11.59 -10.92
C LYS A 107 -8.42 13.04 -10.94
N GLU A 108 -7.50 14.00 -10.95
CA GLU A 108 -7.86 15.43 -11.02
C GLU A 108 -8.64 15.75 -12.32
N SER A 109 -8.23 15.13 -13.44
CA SER A 109 -8.91 15.22 -14.75
C SER A 109 -10.37 14.81 -14.66
N ASP A 110 -10.64 13.66 -14.04
CA ASP A 110 -11.97 13.07 -14.03
C ASP A 110 -12.95 13.93 -13.22
N LEU A 111 -12.49 14.51 -12.10
CA LEU A 111 -13.30 15.44 -11.30
C LEU A 111 -13.57 16.75 -12.05
N LYS A 112 -12.58 17.25 -12.80
CA LYS A 112 -12.71 18.47 -13.59
C LYS A 112 -13.66 18.28 -14.76
N GLU A 113 -13.56 17.17 -15.47
CA GLU A 113 -14.42 16.85 -16.62
C GLU A 113 -15.86 16.58 -16.21
N LYS A 114 -16.10 15.80 -15.15
CA LYS A 114 -17.45 15.39 -14.74
C LYS A 114 -18.18 16.42 -13.89
N PHE A 115 -17.46 17.18 -13.05
CA PHE A 115 -18.09 18.05 -12.04
C PHE A 115 -17.51 19.47 -11.99
N ASN A 116 -16.60 19.81 -12.91
CA ASN A 116 -15.94 21.12 -12.99
C ASN A 116 -15.35 21.59 -11.63
N VAL A 117 -14.70 20.66 -10.92
CA VAL A 117 -14.14 20.89 -9.58
C VAL A 117 -12.76 20.25 -9.45
N THR A 118 -11.87 20.92 -8.72
CA THR A 118 -10.57 20.36 -8.32
C THR A 118 -10.71 19.55 -7.02
N LYS A 119 -9.75 18.66 -6.73
CA LYS A 119 -9.73 17.89 -5.47
C LYS A 119 -9.81 18.80 -4.25
N GLN A 120 -8.94 19.82 -4.21
CA GLN A 120 -8.86 20.77 -3.10
C GLN A 120 -10.17 21.54 -2.90
N ARG A 121 -10.80 21.97 -3.99
CA ARG A 121 -12.08 22.70 -3.93
C ARG A 121 -13.20 21.80 -3.43
N LEU A 122 -13.26 20.54 -3.87
CA LEU A 122 -14.29 19.59 -3.42
C LEU A 122 -14.13 19.24 -1.93
N LYS A 123 -12.89 19.02 -1.45
CA LYS A 123 -12.61 18.86 0.00
C LYS A 123 -13.07 20.08 0.81
N SER A 124 -12.73 21.28 0.33
CA SER A 124 -13.13 22.54 0.98
C SER A 124 -14.65 22.70 1.02
N ARG A 125 -15.37 22.27 -0.04
CA ARG A 125 -16.84 22.23 -0.06
C ARG A 125 -17.39 21.31 1.02
N ILE A 126 -16.84 20.10 1.19
CA ILE A 126 -17.25 19.17 2.27
C ILE A 126 -17.13 19.84 3.65
N ASP A 127 -16.01 20.48 3.93
CA ASP A 127 -15.77 21.15 5.23
C ASP A 127 -16.69 22.36 5.44
N THR A 128 -17.10 23.01 4.35
CA THR A 128 -18.04 24.13 4.36
C THR A 128 -19.50 23.68 4.51
N ILE A 129 -19.87 22.54 3.91
CA ILE A 129 -21.24 22.01 3.90
C ILE A 129 -21.55 21.30 5.22
N PHE A 130 -20.61 20.53 5.76
CA PHE A 130 -20.84 19.66 6.92
C PHE A 130 -20.11 20.13 8.18
N SER A 131 -20.84 20.18 9.30
CA SER A 131 -20.31 20.29 10.66
C SER A 131 -20.05 18.92 11.25
N GLU A 132 -19.21 18.88 12.30
CA GLU A 132 -18.87 17.66 13.04
C GLU A 132 -19.37 17.78 14.47
N ASP A 133 -20.04 16.74 14.95
CA ASP A 133 -20.29 16.48 16.35
C ASP A 133 -19.42 15.29 16.77
N LYS A 134 -18.21 15.60 17.25
CA LYS A 134 -17.24 14.60 17.69
C LYS A 134 -17.70 13.86 18.95
N LYS A 135 -18.57 14.45 19.77
CA LYS A 135 -19.08 13.81 20.98
C LYS A 135 -20.02 12.66 20.64
N ASN A 136 -20.86 12.85 19.63
CA ASN A 136 -21.82 11.84 19.17
C ASN A 136 -21.35 11.04 17.95
N ASN A 137 -20.13 11.26 17.46
CA ASN A 137 -19.59 10.66 16.23
C ASN A 137 -20.52 10.85 15.01
N LYS A 138 -21.10 12.05 14.88
CA LYS A 138 -21.99 12.43 13.78
C LYS A 138 -21.46 13.61 12.98
N ALA A 139 -21.86 13.70 11.73
CA ALA A 139 -21.77 14.89 10.90
C ALA A 139 -23.18 15.32 10.46
N PHE A 140 -23.35 16.61 10.20
CA PHE A 140 -24.64 17.18 9.81
C PHE A 140 -24.45 18.39 8.90
N MET A 141 -25.44 18.68 8.06
CA MET A 141 -25.41 19.83 7.16
C MET A 141 -25.52 21.15 7.93
N LYS A 142 -24.62 22.10 7.64
CA LYS A 142 -24.64 23.48 8.16
C LYS A 142 -25.72 24.34 7.50
N LYS A 143 -25.98 24.09 6.21
CA LYS A 143 -26.95 24.84 5.39
C LYS A 143 -27.87 23.87 4.68
N PRO A 144 -29.17 24.19 4.53
CA PRO A 144 -30.15 23.26 3.95
C PRO A 144 -30.05 23.11 2.43
N LYS A 145 -29.19 23.89 1.74
CA LYS A 145 -29.04 23.83 0.28
C LYS A 145 -27.62 23.41 -0.11
N ILE A 146 -27.53 22.37 -0.93
CA ILE A 146 -26.33 21.92 -1.65
C ILE A 146 -26.65 22.01 -3.15
N SER A 147 -25.67 22.41 -3.97
CA SER A 147 -25.86 22.43 -5.42
C SER A 147 -25.95 21.01 -5.97
N GLU A 148 -26.74 20.80 -7.02
CA GLU A 148 -26.88 19.50 -7.68
C GLU A 148 -25.52 18.93 -8.12
N ASP A 149 -24.65 19.75 -8.71
CA ASP A 149 -23.28 19.33 -9.07
C ASP A 149 -22.48 18.80 -7.88
N THR A 150 -22.62 19.42 -6.71
CA THR A 150 -21.90 18.98 -5.51
C THR A 150 -22.51 17.67 -5.00
N LEU A 151 -23.83 17.52 -5.05
CA LEU A 151 -24.50 16.27 -4.69
C LEU A 151 -24.07 15.12 -5.61
N ASN A 152 -24.04 15.36 -6.93
CA ASN A 152 -23.59 14.39 -7.93
C ASN A 152 -22.12 14.01 -7.72
N ALA A 153 -21.25 14.98 -7.39
CA ALA A 153 -19.86 14.71 -7.05
C ALA A 153 -19.75 13.85 -5.78
N LEU A 154 -20.54 14.13 -4.73
CA LEU A 154 -20.55 13.34 -3.49
C LEU A 154 -21.05 11.90 -3.73
N GLN A 155 -22.08 11.73 -4.56
CA GLN A 155 -22.57 10.41 -4.95
C GLN A 155 -21.50 9.63 -5.71
N HIS A 156 -20.81 10.28 -6.65
CA HIS A 156 -19.76 9.64 -7.44
C HIS A 156 -18.59 9.17 -6.57
N ILE A 157 -18.08 10.00 -5.66
CA ILE A 157 -16.95 9.60 -4.79
C ILE A 157 -17.33 8.50 -3.80
N LEU A 158 -18.61 8.32 -3.48
CA LEU A 158 -19.10 7.26 -2.60
C LEU A 158 -19.55 5.99 -3.37
N SER A 159 -19.54 6.01 -4.71
CA SER A 159 -20.05 4.89 -5.53
C SER A 159 -19.02 3.81 -5.85
N PHE A 160 -17.75 3.99 -5.44
CA PHE A 160 -16.68 3.05 -5.75
C PHE A 160 -15.77 2.82 -4.54
N ILE A 161 -15.06 1.69 -4.57
CA ILE A 161 -13.97 1.40 -3.64
C ILE A 161 -12.67 1.59 -4.43
N GLY A 162 -11.90 2.62 -4.12
CA GLY A 162 -10.58 2.80 -4.73
C GLY A 162 -9.53 1.98 -3.99
N SER A 163 -8.85 1.08 -4.68
CA SER A 163 -7.80 0.19 -4.15
C SER A 163 -6.43 0.52 -4.74
N HIS A 164 -6.07 1.81 -4.80
CA HIS A 164 -4.75 2.22 -5.29
C HIS A 164 -3.68 1.98 -4.21
N PRO A 165 -2.46 1.58 -4.62
CA PRO A 165 -1.32 1.52 -3.72
C PRO A 165 -1.10 2.86 -3.00
N ALA A 166 -0.68 2.79 -1.74
CA ALA A 166 -0.28 3.96 -0.97
C ALA A 166 0.98 4.59 -1.57
N PHE A 167 1.89 3.75 -2.04
CA PHE A 167 3.09 4.13 -2.79
C PHE A 167 3.66 2.96 -3.58
N ASP A 168 4.55 3.25 -4.51
CA ASP A 168 5.28 2.26 -5.32
C ASP A 168 6.81 2.33 -5.08
N GLN A 169 7.53 1.36 -5.63
CA GLN A 169 8.99 1.31 -5.58
C GLN A 169 9.65 2.60 -6.11
N ASP A 170 9.19 3.13 -7.24
CA ASP A 170 9.79 4.32 -7.87
C ASP A 170 9.65 5.55 -6.97
N GLN A 171 8.50 5.68 -6.29
CA GLN A 171 8.26 6.73 -5.31
C GLN A 171 9.18 6.60 -4.09
N VAL A 172 9.44 5.38 -3.60
CA VAL A 172 10.39 5.15 -2.49
C VAL A 172 11.80 5.57 -2.88
N ILE A 173 12.28 5.14 -4.05
CA ILE A 173 13.63 5.43 -4.53
C ILE A 173 13.80 6.92 -4.85
N SER A 174 12.81 7.50 -5.53
CA SER A 174 12.78 8.95 -5.81
C SER A 174 12.76 9.77 -4.52
N ALA A 175 12.04 9.32 -3.50
CA ALA A 175 11.99 9.98 -2.20
C ALA A 175 13.34 9.91 -1.47
N LEU A 176 14.03 8.76 -1.51
CA LEU A 176 15.38 8.60 -0.98
C LEU A 176 16.36 9.57 -1.65
N LEU A 177 16.42 9.58 -2.99
CA LEU A 177 17.29 10.50 -3.76
C LEU A 177 16.98 11.97 -3.45
N ALA A 178 15.69 12.34 -3.41
CA ALA A 178 15.27 13.70 -3.09
C ALA A 178 15.77 14.14 -1.70
N VAL A 179 15.68 13.26 -0.70
CA VAL A 179 16.13 13.56 0.66
C VAL A 179 17.66 13.61 0.77
N ILE A 180 18.39 12.73 0.08
CA ILE A 180 19.86 12.77 -0.01
C ILE A 180 20.32 14.13 -0.58
N ARG A 181 19.73 14.55 -1.70
CA ARG A 181 20.04 15.82 -2.37
C ARG A 181 19.68 17.05 -1.54
N ALA A 182 18.50 17.06 -0.92
CA ALA A 182 18.07 18.15 -0.05
C ALA A 182 19.02 18.34 1.16
N ASN A 183 19.69 17.26 1.60
CA ASN A 183 20.71 17.30 2.64
C ASN A 183 22.14 17.60 2.13
N LYS A 184 22.29 17.91 0.84
CA LYS A 184 23.57 18.22 0.19
C LYS A 184 24.61 17.12 0.40
N LEU A 185 24.17 15.86 0.37
CA LEU A 185 25.03 14.69 0.28
C LEU A 185 25.37 14.46 -1.18
N ASP A 186 26.60 14.03 -1.44
CA ASP A 186 27.06 13.68 -2.78
C ASP A 186 26.47 12.33 -3.19
N VAL A 187 25.89 12.27 -4.38
CA VAL A 187 25.24 11.08 -4.93
C VAL A 187 25.30 11.13 -6.45
N ASN A 188 25.66 10.00 -7.04
CA ASN A 188 25.49 9.69 -8.45
C ASN A 188 24.23 8.83 -8.56
N ASP A 189 23.19 9.42 -9.15
CA ASP A 189 21.88 8.79 -9.33
C ASP A 189 22.00 7.47 -10.09
N ASP A 190 22.72 7.44 -11.21
CA ASP A 190 22.83 6.25 -12.05
C ASP A 190 23.45 5.08 -11.30
N GLU A 191 24.45 5.34 -10.45
CA GLU A 191 25.05 4.31 -9.60
C GLU A 191 24.11 3.82 -8.50
N LEU A 192 23.35 4.72 -7.86
CA LEU A 192 22.38 4.31 -6.83
C LEU A 192 21.21 3.53 -7.44
N LEU A 193 20.71 3.96 -8.61
CA LEU A 193 19.56 3.38 -9.28
C LEU A 193 19.80 1.92 -9.72
N LYS A 194 21.06 1.53 -9.99
CA LYS A 194 21.43 0.12 -10.23
C LYS A 194 21.04 -0.83 -9.09
N TYR A 195 20.95 -0.31 -7.86
CA TYR A 195 20.63 -1.09 -6.66
C TYR A 195 19.24 -0.77 -6.10
N SER A 196 18.41 -0.08 -6.88
CA SER A 196 17.05 0.31 -6.49
C SER A 196 16.20 -0.88 -6.07
N ASP A 197 16.28 -2.00 -6.80
CA ASP A 197 15.54 -3.21 -6.50
C ASP A 197 15.90 -3.80 -5.13
N ARG A 198 17.20 -3.88 -4.81
CA ARG A 198 17.67 -4.40 -3.51
C ARG A 198 17.22 -3.49 -2.35
N ILE A 199 17.26 -2.17 -2.55
CA ILE A 199 16.73 -1.20 -1.58
C ILE A 199 15.22 -1.40 -1.40
N ALA A 200 14.47 -1.57 -2.49
CA ALA A 200 13.03 -1.81 -2.44
C ALA A 200 12.69 -3.12 -1.73
N ALA A 201 13.44 -4.19 -1.96
CA ALA A 201 13.29 -5.47 -1.28
C ALA A 201 13.50 -5.35 0.25
N CYS A 202 14.47 -4.53 0.69
CA CYS A 202 14.63 -4.22 2.12
C CYS A 202 13.38 -3.53 2.69
N VAL A 203 12.79 -2.59 1.95
CA VAL A 203 11.57 -1.89 2.37
C VAL A 203 10.36 -2.84 2.38
N VAL A 204 10.24 -3.76 1.43
CA VAL A 204 9.19 -4.80 1.40
C VAL A 204 9.24 -5.65 2.67
N LEU A 205 10.44 -6.12 3.06
CA LEU A 205 10.62 -6.90 4.30
C LEU A 205 10.32 -6.07 5.54
N LEU A 206 10.73 -4.81 5.57
CA LEU A 206 10.46 -3.90 6.69
C LEU A 206 8.95 -3.70 6.93
N LEU A 207 8.15 -3.72 5.86
CA LEU A 207 6.69 -3.59 5.95
C LEU A 207 5.99 -4.91 6.28
N HIS A 208 6.67 -6.06 6.14
CA HIS A 208 6.08 -7.36 6.43
C HIS A 208 5.66 -7.45 7.91
N GLU A 209 4.44 -7.93 8.16
CA GLU A 209 3.87 -8.10 9.50
C GLU A 209 3.68 -6.82 10.33
N ALA A 210 3.89 -5.63 9.75
CA ALA A 210 3.60 -4.38 10.43
C ALA A 210 2.10 -4.24 10.74
N THR A 211 1.76 -3.74 11.93
CA THR A 211 0.37 -3.58 12.41
C THR A 211 -0.04 -2.10 12.52
N PHE A 212 -1.34 -1.84 12.38
CA PHE A 212 -1.89 -0.50 12.25
C PHE A 212 -3.14 -0.30 13.11
N GLU A 213 -3.14 0.80 13.87
CA GLU A 213 -4.19 1.28 14.76
C GLU A 213 -4.85 2.52 14.16
N TYR A 214 -6.09 2.39 13.68
CA TYR A 214 -6.84 3.49 13.06
C TYR A 214 -8.33 3.52 13.48
N GLY A 215 -8.64 2.99 14.68
CA GLY A 215 -9.99 3.03 15.25
C GLY A 215 -11.02 2.16 14.52
N ALA A 216 -10.55 1.05 13.94
CA ALA A 216 -11.38 0.05 13.28
C ALA A 216 -11.87 -1.06 14.23
N HIS A 217 -12.56 -2.07 13.69
CA HIS A 217 -13.01 -3.25 14.43
C HIS A 217 -11.84 -4.05 15.01
N LYS A 218 -10.78 -4.25 14.21
CA LYS A 218 -9.47 -4.77 14.64
C LYS A 218 -8.35 -4.01 13.96
N GLN A 219 -7.13 -4.20 14.45
CA GLN A 219 -5.91 -3.69 13.82
C GLN A 219 -5.80 -4.18 12.37
N GLY A 220 -5.33 -3.29 11.50
CA GLY A 220 -4.87 -3.67 10.17
C GLY A 220 -3.46 -4.22 10.22
N TYR A 221 -3.05 -4.96 9.20
CA TYR A 221 -1.70 -5.51 9.14
C TYR A 221 -1.20 -5.63 7.69
N CYS A 222 0.10 -5.78 7.51
CA CYS A 222 0.72 -5.98 6.21
C CYS A 222 1.27 -7.39 6.03
N LYS A 223 1.20 -7.91 4.81
CA LYS A 223 1.87 -9.16 4.41
C LYS A 223 2.53 -9.01 3.05
N VAL A 224 3.70 -9.62 2.87
CA VAL A 224 4.32 -9.72 1.56
C VAL A 224 3.52 -10.73 0.75
N SER A 225 3.32 -10.43 -0.53
CA SER A 225 2.66 -11.29 -1.51
C SER A 225 3.24 -10.98 -2.90
N CYS A 226 2.72 -11.66 -3.91
CA CYS A 226 2.91 -11.34 -5.32
C CYS A 226 1.55 -11.14 -6.00
N GLU A 227 1.54 -10.74 -7.27
CA GLU A 227 0.32 -10.52 -8.07
C GLU A 227 -0.51 -11.80 -8.21
N ASN A 228 0.13 -12.94 -8.53
CA ASN A 228 -0.49 -14.25 -8.60
C ASN A 228 0.18 -15.18 -7.60
N THR A 229 -0.53 -15.68 -6.59
CA THR A 229 0.07 -16.57 -5.56
C THR A 229 0.32 -18.00 -6.05
N SER A 230 -0.23 -18.37 -7.21
CA SER A 230 -0.07 -19.69 -7.82
C SER A 230 -0.20 -19.61 -9.34
N ILE A 231 0.57 -20.46 -10.03
CA ILE A 231 0.51 -20.66 -11.48
C ILE A 231 0.38 -22.14 -11.80
N SER A 232 -0.13 -22.49 -12.98
CA SER A 232 -0.24 -23.90 -13.38
C SER A 232 1.15 -24.53 -13.52
N TYR A 233 1.27 -25.80 -13.15
CA TYR A 233 2.54 -26.53 -13.21
C TYR A 233 2.44 -27.73 -14.16
N ASN A 234 3.37 -27.83 -15.11
CA ASN A 234 3.42 -28.88 -16.12
C ASN A 234 2.12 -29.07 -16.93
N GLN A 235 1.36 -28.00 -17.16
CA GLN A 235 0.18 -28.03 -18.00
C GLN A 235 0.51 -27.63 -19.44
N LYS A 236 -0.11 -28.33 -20.40
CA LYS A 236 -0.09 -27.94 -21.81
C LYS A 236 -1.36 -27.14 -22.11
N PHE A 237 -1.18 -25.94 -22.60
CA PHE A 237 -2.28 -25.10 -23.05
C PHE A 237 -2.55 -25.38 -24.53
N VAL A 238 -3.82 -25.38 -24.91
CA VAL A 238 -4.25 -25.60 -26.30
C VAL A 238 -5.19 -24.50 -26.75
N ASP A 239 -5.18 -24.19 -28.05
CA ASP A 239 -6.15 -23.28 -28.66
C ASP A 239 -7.54 -23.92 -28.83
N GLN A 240 -8.47 -23.21 -29.47
CA GLN A 240 -9.84 -23.71 -29.72
C GLN A 240 -9.86 -24.96 -30.63
N ASP A 241 -8.80 -25.20 -31.39
CA ASP A 241 -8.64 -26.32 -32.31
C ASP A 241 -7.82 -27.48 -31.70
N GLY A 242 -7.38 -27.35 -30.44
CA GLY A 242 -6.61 -28.35 -29.73
C GLY A 242 -5.10 -28.33 -30.02
N ASN A 243 -4.58 -27.30 -30.71
CA ASN A 243 -3.15 -27.18 -30.97
C ASN A 243 -2.43 -26.62 -29.74
N PRO A 244 -1.25 -27.14 -29.37
CA PRO A 244 -0.45 -26.60 -28.28
C PRO A 244 -0.13 -25.12 -28.51
N VAL A 245 -0.39 -24.29 -27.50
CA VAL A 245 -0.02 -22.87 -27.48
C VAL A 245 0.99 -22.61 -26.37
N GLU A 246 1.97 -21.75 -26.66
CA GLU A 246 2.90 -21.26 -25.65
C GLU A 246 2.14 -20.34 -24.69
N HIS A 247 2.12 -20.72 -23.42
CA HIS A 247 1.51 -19.92 -22.37
C HIS A 247 2.52 -19.77 -21.24
N LYS A 248 3.00 -18.54 -21.05
CA LYS A 248 3.93 -18.21 -19.97
C LYS A 248 3.13 -17.60 -18.83
N GLU A 249 2.89 -18.39 -17.80
CA GLU A 249 2.39 -17.86 -16.53
C GLU A 249 3.54 -17.28 -15.71
N SER A 250 3.23 -16.30 -14.88
CA SER A 250 4.16 -15.70 -13.93
C SER A 250 3.44 -15.33 -12.65
N PHE A 251 4.17 -15.39 -11.54
CA PHE A 251 3.73 -14.89 -10.24
C PHE A 251 3.59 -13.36 -10.23
N GLY A 252 4.15 -12.68 -11.23
CA GLY A 252 4.19 -11.23 -11.34
C GLY A 252 5.18 -10.62 -10.35
N ASN A 253 4.97 -9.36 -9.99
CA ASN A 253 5.87 -8.67 -9.08
C ASN A 253 5.51 -8.88 -7.61
N LEU A 254 6.52 -8.73 -6.74
CA LEU A 254 6.31 -8.64 -5.31
C LEU A 254 5.52 -7.38 -4.94
N GLN A 255 4.73 -7.51 -3.89
CA GLN A 255 3.93 -6.44 -3.33
C GLN A 255 3.74 -6.64 -1.83
N VAL A 256 3.42 -5.55 -1.14
CA VAL A 256 2.94 -5.62 0.25
C VAL A 256 1.43 -5.43 0.21
N LEU A 257 0.68 -6.43 0.66
CA LEU A 257 -0.75 -6.34 0.85
C LEU A 257 -1.06 -5.71 2.21
N GLY A 258 -1.92 -4.68 2.19
CA GLY A 258 -2.54 -4.15 3.39
C GLY A 258 -3.85 -4.87 3.67
N HIS A 259 -3.99 -5.45 4.85
CA HIS A 259 -5.16 -6.16 5.32
C HIS A 259 -5.95 -5.31 6.32
N VAL A 260 -7.26 -5.23 6.11
CA VAL A 260 -8.19 -4.61 7.06
C VAL A 260 -9.25 -5.63 7.47
N VAL A 261 -9.65 -5.59 8.75
CA VAL A 261 -10.64 -6.51 9.30
C VAL A 261 -11.91 -5.74 9.66
N LEU A 262 -13.03 -6.16 9.07
CA LEU A 262 -14.36 -5.61 9.33
C LEU A 262 -15.21 -6.62 10.08
N GLU A 263 -16.20 -6.13 10.81
CA GLU A 263 -17.25 -6.97 11.38
C GLU A 263 -18.40 -7.08 10.37
N LYS A 264 -18.86 -8.31 10.15
CA LYS A 264 -20.05 -8.60 9.35
C LYS A 264 -20.79 -9.79 9.96
N ASP A 265 -22.02 -9.56 10.41
CA ASP A 265 -22.90 -10.60 10.97
C ASP A 265 -22.25 -11.37 12.14
N GLY A 266 -21.52 -10.66 13.01
CA GLY A 266 -20.79 -11.22 14.15
C GLY A 266 -19.51 -11.97 13.78
N LYS A 267 -19.06 -11.92 12.53
CA LYS A 267 -17.83 -12.57 12.04
C LYS A 267 -16.84 -11.56 11.51
N ASP A 268 -15.57 -11.94 11.53
CA ASP A 268 -14.51 -11.15 10.91
C ASP A 268 -14.50 -11.37 9.40
N LEU A 269 -14.61 -10.28 8.66
CA LEU A 269 -14.36 -10.22 7.23
C LEU A 269 -13.01 -9.53 7.01
N THR A 270 -12.01 -10.29 6.57
CA THR A 270 -10.71 -9.73 6.17
C THR A 270 -10.72 -9.44 4.68
N VAL A 271 -10.37 -8.20 4.31
CA VAL A 271 -10.16 -7.80 2.91
C VAL A 271 -8.78 -7.18 2.79
N CYS A 272 -8.14 -7.37 1.64
CA CYS A 272 -6.81 -6.85 1.38
C CYS A 272 -6.72 -6.13 0.05
N TYR A 273 -5.68 -5.33 -0.10
CA TYR A 273 -5.33 -4.63 -1.34
C TYR A 273 -3.81 -4.40 -1.40
N PRO A 274 -3.24 -4.15 -2.57
CA PRO A 274 -1.84 -3.74 -2.69
C PRO A 274 -1.64 -2.40 -1.96
N LEU A 275 -0.91 -2.42 -0.85
CA LEU A 275 -0.50 -1.21 -0.12
C LEU A 275 0.77 -0.62 -0.75
N MET A 276 1.73 -1.47 -1.08
CA MET A 276 2.94 -1.12 -1.82
C MET A 276 3.12 -2.07 -3.00
N THR A 277 3.39 -1.53 -4.19
CA THR A 277 3.73 -2.31 -5.38
C THR A 277 5.19 -2.13 -5.76
N THR A 278 5.80 -3.14 -6.35
CA THR A 278 7.20 -3.12 -6.77
C THR A 278 7.38 -3.58 -8.21
N ASN A 279 8.58 -3.40 -8.74
CA ASN A 279 9.00 -3.96 -10.04
C ASN A 279 9.86 -5.23 -9.84
N LEU A 280 9.86 -5.81 -8.64
CA LEU A 280 10.65 -6.99 -8.30
C LEU A 280 9.93 -8.24 -8.79
N SER A 281 10.42 -8.88 -9.86
CA SER A 281 9.89 -10.19 -10.28
C SER A 281 10.00 -11.18 -9.12
N THR A 282 8.88 -11.84 -8.82
CA THR A 282 8.81 -12.83 -7.74
C THR A 282 9.77 -13.98 -7.99
N GLU A 283 9.90 -14.44 -9.24
CA GLU A 283 10.79 -15.52 -9.63
C GLU A 283 12.28 -15.16 -9.47
N ASP A 284 12.63 -13.90 -9.74
CA ASP A 284 14.00 -13.43 -9.62
C ASP A 284 14.39 -13.14 -8.16
N TRP A 285 13.46 -12.56 -7.39
CA TRP A 285 13.72 -12.06 -6.05
C TRP A 285 13.35 -13.01 -4.90
N CYS A 286 12.60 -14.08 -5.14
CA CYS A 286 12.33 -15.09 -4.11
C CYS A 286 13.21 -16.33 -4.27
N ASP A 287 13.60 -16.89 -3.13
CA ASP A 287 14.34 -18.14 -3.04
C ASP A 287 13.50 -19.31 -3.54
N GLU A 288 14.15 -20.28 -4.20
CA GLU A 288 13.47 -21.44 -4.79
C GLU A 288 12.73 -22.27 -3.72
N GLY A 289 13.25 -22.30 -2.48
CA GLY A 289 12.62 -22.98 -1.35
C GLY A 289 11.25 -22.41 -0.95
N MET A 290 10.89 -21.21 -1.40
CA MET A 290 9.56 -20.63 -1.18
C MET A 290 8.49 -21.19 -2.12
N PHE A 291 8.88 -21.84 -3.22
CA PHE A 291 7.96 -22.36 -4.22
C PHE A 291 7.65 -23.83 -3.97
N VAL A 292 6.37 -24.14 -3.75
CA VAL A 292 5.88 -25.49 -3.51
C VAL A 292 4.98 -25.95 -4.65
N ILE A 293 5.13 -27.20 -5.06
CA ILE A 293 4.25 -27.84 -6.04
C ILE A 293 3.24 -28.69 -5.28
N LYS A 294 1.95 -28.48 -5.54
CA LYS A 294 0.89 -29.27 -4.92
C LYS A 294 -0.34 -29.39 -5.85
N PRO A 295 -1.22 -30.37 -5.61
CA PRO A 295 -2.49 -30.47 -6.32
C PRO A 295 -3.37 -29.23 -6.12
N ILE A 296 -4.15 -28.86 -7.15
CA ILE A 296 -5.16 -27.80 -7.05
C ILE A 296 -6.22 -28.16 -6.01
N THR A 297 -6.68 -29.42 -6.03
CA THR A 297 -7.59 -30.01 -5.02
C THR A 297 -7.18 -31.44 -4.70
N GLU A 298 -7.60 -31.95 -3.54
CA GLU A 298 -7.41 -33.36 -3.18
C GLU A 298 -8.10 -34.31 -4.16
N ASP A 299 -9.24 -33.89 -4.74
CA ASP A 299 -10.01 -34.66 -5.72
C ASP A 299 -9.37 -34.71 -7.12
N HIS A 300 -8.38 -33.86 -7.39
CA HIS A 300 -7.73 -33.72 -8.68
C HIS A 300 -6.19 -33.74 -8.54
N PRO A 301 -5.61 -34.87 -8.06
CA PRO A 301 -4.19 -34.96 -7.69
C PRO A 301 -3.23 -34.75 -8.87
N ASN A 302 -3.70 -34.98 -10.10
CA ASN A 302 -2.90 -34.85 -11.31
C ASN A 302 -2.81 -33.42 -11.85
N TYR A 303 -3.64 -32.50 -11.35
CA TYR A 303 -3.59 -31.09 -11.73
C TYR A 303 -2.78 -30.34 -10.69
N LEU A 304 -1.51 -30.11 -11.02
CA LEU A 304 -0.56 -29.46 -10.13
C LEU A 304 -0.51 -27.96 -10.40
N HIS A 305 -0.32 -27.20 -9.32
CA HIS A 305 0.09 -25.80 -9.40
C HIS A 305 1.41 -25.59 -8.66
N ARG A 306 2.17 -24.59 -9.10
CA ARG A 306 3.30 -24.06 -8.35
C ARG A 306 2.78 -22.88 -7.54
N LYS A 307 2.94 -22.92 -6.23
CA LYS A 307 2.49 -21.89 -5.28
C LYS A 307 3.71 -21.30 -4.57
N ILE A 308 3.71 -20.00 -4.33
CA ILE A 308 4.69 -19.37 -3.43
C ILE A 308 4.13 -19.23 -2.01
N VAL A 309 4.99 -19.42 -1.00
CA VAL A 309 4.62 -19.40 0.42
C VAL A 309 5.30 -18.24 1.14
N PHE A 310 4.50 -17.30 1.64
CA PHE A 310 4.94 -16.15 2.45
C PHE A 310 4.55 -16.26 3.94
N ASP A 311 3.93 -17.36 4.38
CA ASP A 311 3.46 -17.55 5.77
C ASP A 311 4.56 -17.98 6.75
N GLN A 312 5.81 -17.68 6.43
CA GLN A 312 7.00 -17.98 7.22
C GLN A 312 7.75 -16.68 7.50
N GLN A 313 8.60 -16.66 8.53
CA GLN A 313 9.44 -15.50 8.77
C GLN A 313 10.35 -15.26 7.56
N LEU A 314 10.25 -14.06 6.97
CA LEU A 314 10.98 -13.69 5.76
C LEU A 314 12.29 -12.99 6.10
N CYS A 315 13.35 -13.31 5.38
CA CYS A 315 14.65 -12.64 5.45
C CYS A 315 15.35 -12.67 4.09
N PHE A 316 16.48 -11.97 3.96
CA PHE A 316 17.37 -12.21 2.84
C PHE A 316 18.17 -13.50 3.06
N THR A 317 18.30 -14.30 2.01
CA THR A 317 19.21 -15.44 1.95
C THR A 317 20.62 -14.98 1.62
N GLU A 318 21.62 -15.86 1.78
CA GLU A 318 23.01 -15.57 1.36
C GLU A 318 23.13 -15.17 -0.13
N GLY A 319 22.19 -15.65 -0.96
CA GLY A 319 22.10 -15.30 -2.38
C GLY A 319 21.47 -13.93 -2.66
N GLY A 320 21.09 -13.16 -1.63
CA GLY A 320 20.46 -11.85 -1.79
C GLY A 320 19.00 -11.90 -2.24
N LYS A 321 18.35 -13.06 -2.14
CA LYS A 321 16.92 -13.26 -2.42
C LYS A 321 16.10 -13.24 -1.14
N ILE A 322 14.82 -12.94 -1.22
CA ILE A 322 13.87 -13.11 -0.12
C ILE A 322 13.59 -14.60 0.05
N GLY A 323 13.76 -15.12 1.27
CA GLY A 323 13.55 -16.53 1.61
C GLY A 323 12.95 -16.69 3.00
N GLY A 324 12.69 -17.94 3.39
CA GLY A 324 12.31 -18.28 4.75
C GLY A 324 13.51 -18.32 5.69
N TYR A 325 13.32 -17.84 6.91
CA TYR A 325 14.29 -18.03 7.96
C TYR A 325 14.29 -19.50 8.40
N HIS A 326 15.35 -20.23 8.06
CA HIS A 326 15.63 -21.56 8.57
C HIS A 326 16.59 -21.42 9.75
N ALA A 327 16.07 -21.52 10.97
CA ALA A 327 16.85 -21.44 12.20
C ALA A 327 17.78 -22.65 12.41
#